data_AF-A0A8C2ZFC4-F1
#
_entry.id   AF-A0A8C2ZFC4-F1
#
_cell.length_a   1.000
_cell.length_b   1.000
_cell.length_c   1.000
_cell.angle_alpha   90.00
_cell.angle_beta   90.00
_cell.angle_gamma   90.00
#
_symmetry.space_group_name_H-M   'P 1'
#
loop_
_entity.id
_entity.type
_entity.pdbx_description
1 polymer ?
#
loop_
_entity_poly.entity_id
_entity_poly.type
_entity_poly.pdbx_seq_one_letter_code
_entity_poly.pdbx_strand_id
1 'polypeptide(L)'
;MRLKTSFNPCDFLTEWLYNHNPRRRDQVPVNLHDVPFVKDFLRMHPRSPLPLYLLLSEHQAALLIQAFWRGYKIRARPDVQELRQWQKKLRENGDIGRTVEKFWARQESRVGSAMTALPGSPQPGDSDVSIQVVSPTPQSTVVHTPTPQMTPGGVEWLTPSLHSTN
;
A
#
# COMPACT_ATOMS: atom_id res chain seq x y z
N MET A 1 29.80 9.95 20.82
CA MET A 1 28.41 9.65 20.40
C MET A 1 27.77 8.75 21.46
N ARG A 2 26.58 9.07 21.96
CA ARG A 2 25.90 8.25 22.98
C ARG A 2 25.18 7.11 22.26
N LEU A 3 25.51 5.85 22.58
CA LEU A 3 24.79 4.69 22.05
C LEU A 3 23.34 4.77 22.56
N LYS A 4 22.38 4.99 21.67
CA LYS A 4 20.96 4.83 22.00
C LYS A 4 20.69 3.32 21.99
N THR A 5 20.23 2.79 23.11
CA THR A 5 19.83 1.40 23.27
C THR A 5 18.30 1.34 23.35
N SER A 6 17.71 0.22 22.94
CA SER A 6 16.28 -0.04 23.18
C SER A 6 15.96 -0.04 24.69
N PHE A 7 16.93 -0.43 25.51
CA PHE A 7 16.81 -0.41 26.96
C PHE A 7 16.81 1.02 27.54
N ASN A 8 15.80 1.31 28.36
CA ASN A 8 15.69 2.54 29.15
C ASN A 8 15.86 2.20 30.65
N PRO A 9 16.93 2.64 31.31
CA PRO A 9 17.18 2.31 32.72
C PRO A 9 16.14 2.91 33.67
N CYS A 10 15.57 4.06 33.36
CA CYS A 10 14.54 4.68 34.20
C CYS A 10 13.23 3.87 34.16
N ASP A 11 12.89 3.33 32.99
CA ASP A 11 11.75 2.43 32.81
C ASP A 11 11.93 1.17 33.65
N PHE A 12 13.11 0.54 33.57
CA PHE A 12 13.47 -0.61 34.40
C PHE A 12 13.39 -0.31 35.90
N LEU A 13 14.02 0.78 36.35
CA LEU A 13 14.00 1.15 37.77
C LEU A 13 12.59 1.42 38.29
N THR A 14 11.76 2.07 37.48
CA THR A 14 10.37 2.36 37.84
C THR A 14 9.58 1.07 38.04
N GLU A 15 9.67 0.13 37.09
CA GLU A 15 9.02 -1.17 37.19
C GLU A 15 9.55 -1.97 38.38
N TRP A 16 10.87 -2.03 38.53
CA TRP A 16 11.54 -2.79 39.58
C TRP A 16 11.14 -2.26 40.97
N LEU A 17 11.25 -0.95 41.21
CA LEU A 17 10.89 -0.33 42.49
C LEU A 17 9.40 -0.49 42.80
N TYR A 18 8.53 -0.40 41.79
CA TYR A 18 7.09 -0.57 41.98
C TYR A 18 6.72 -2.01 42.39
N ASN A 19 7.36 -3.00 41.79
CA ASN A 19 7.13 -4.42 42.12
C ASN A 19 7.79 -4.86 43.43
N HIS A 20 8.91 -4.24 43.81
CA HIS A 20 9.63 -4.54 45.06
C HIS A 20 9.18 -3.69 46.26
N ASN A 21 8.11 -2.92 46.11
CA ASN A 21 7.57 -2.12 47.21
C ASN A 21 7.07 -3.04 48.34
N PRO A 22 7.54 -2.88 49.60
CA PRO A 22 7.09 -3.69 50.74
C PRO A 22 5.57 -3.71 50.95
N ARG A 23 4.86 -2.67 50.48
CA ARG A 23 3.39 -2.58 50.55
C ARG A 23 2.66 -3.46 49.53
N ARG A 24 3.38 -4.11 48.61
CA ARG A 24 2.85 -4.94 47.51
C ARG A 24 3.34 -6.39 47.54
N ARG A 25 3.90 -6.88 48.65
CA ARG A 25 4.56 -8.21 48.75
C ARG A 25 3.71 -9.39 48.26
N ASP A 26 2.39 -9.33 48.44
CA ASP A 26 1.48 -10.41 48.04
C ASP A 26 0.75 -10.14 46.71
N GLN A 27 1.17 -9.10 45.98
CA GLN A 27 0.59 -8.74 44.69
C GLN A 27 1.42 -9.31 43.55
N VAL A 28 0.75 -9.65 42.44
CA VAL A 28 1.41 -10.10 41.23
C VAL A 28 2.29 -8.98 40.66
N PRO A 29 3.51 -9.27 40.17
CA PRO A 29 4.34 -8.31 39.46
C PRO A 29 3.62 -7.74 38.24
N VAL A 30 3.81 -6.44 38.00
CA VAL A 30 3.12 -5.69 36.95
C VAL A 30 4.17 -5.12 36.00
N ASN A 31 3.95 -5.24 34.68
CA ASN A 31 4.80 -4.60 33.68
C ASN A 31 4.72 -3.08 33.79
N LEU A 32 5.77 -2.35 33.39
CA LEU A 32 5.81 -0.89 33.48
C LEU A 32 4.57 -0.19 32.90
N HIS A 33 4.07 -0.65 31.75
CA HIS A 33 2.93 -0.05 31.05
C HIS A 33 1.60 -0.23 31.77
N ASP A 34 1.53 -1.18 32.70
CA ASP A 34 0.35 -1.50 33.50
C ASP A 34 0.39 -0.87 34.90
N VAL A 35 1.51 -0.25 35.28
CA VAL A 35 1.63 0.50 36.54
C VAL A 35 0.67 1.71 36.49
N PRO A 36 -0.25 1.91 37.46
CA PRO A 36 -1.34 2.87 37.34
C PRO A 36 -0.90 4.30 37.01
N PHE A 37 0.05 4.84 37.78
CA PHE A 37 0.52 6.21 37.57
C PHE A 37 1.30 6.35 36.25
N VAL A 38 2.00 5.30 35.80
CA VAL A 38 2.71 5.30 34.53
C VAL A 38 1.71 5.26 33.38
N LYS A 39 0.69 4.39 33.47
CA LYS A 39 -0.37 4.27 32.46
C LYS A 39 -1.13 5.58 32.28
N ASP A 40 -1.52 6.22 33.39
CA ASP A 40 -2.19 7.52 33.35
C ASP A 40 -1.29 8.62 32.77
N PHE A 41 -0.01 8.62 33.15
CA PHE A 41 0.97 9.56 32.60
C PHE A 41 1.18 9.36 31.10
N LEU A 42 1.36 8.12 30.64
CA LEU A 42 1.57 7.78 29.23
C LEU A 42 0.34 8.06 28.36
N ARG A 43 -0.86 8.03 28.94
CA ARG A 43 -2.10 8.44 28.26
C ARG A 43 -2.09 9.94 27.93
N MET A 44 -1.59 10.78 28.83
CA MET A 44 -1.49 12.23 28.61
C MET A 44 -0.22 12.61 27.83
N HIS A 45 0.83 11.79 27.95
CA HIS A 45 2.15 12.02 27.37
C HIS A 45 2.63 10.78 26.61
N PRO A 46 2.09 10.52 25.41
CA PRO A 46 2.51 9.37 24.62
C PRO A 46 4.01 9.48 24.29
N ARG A 47 4.73 8.38 24.45
CA ARG A 47 6.17 8.34 24.12
C ARG A 47 6.37 8.52 22.63
N SER A 48 7.45 9.20 22.26
CA SER A 48 7.90 9.21 20.87
C SER A 48 8.23 7.78 20.42
N PRO A 49 7.91 7.41 19.17
CA PRO A 49 8.21 6.10 18.64
C PRO A 49 9.72 5.85 18.67
N LEU A 50 10.09 4.59 18.96
CA LEU A 50 11.48 4.17 18.89
C LEU A 50 12.02 4.39 17.47
N PRO A 51 13.24 4.91 17.32
CA PRO A 51 13.81 5.10 16.01
C PRO A 51 13.99 3.75 15.31
N LEU A 52 13.69 3.71 14.01
CA LEU A 52 13.68 2.49 13.19
C LEU A 52 14.95 1.65 13.31
N TYR A 53 16.13 2.28 13.39
CA TYR A 53 17.40 1.54 13.47
C TYR A 53 17.56 0.72 14.76
N LEU A 54 16.79 1.01 15.82
CA LEU A 54 16.76 0.18 17.04
C LEU A 54 15.77 -0.98 16.95
N LEU A 55 14.83 -0.91 16.02
CA LEU A 55 13.76 -1.89 15.84
C LEU A 55 14.10 -2.93 14.77
N LEU A 56 14.94 -2.56 13.80
CA LEU A 56 15.28 -3.41 12.67
C LEU A 56 16.39 -4.40 13.04
N SER A 57 16.21 -5.65 12.65
CA SER A 57 17.34 -6.58 12.58
C SER A 57 18.30 -6.17 11.46
N GLU A 58 19.54 -6.65 11.53
CA GLU A 58 20.53 -6.40 10.48
C GLU A 58 20.02 -6.85 9.10
N HIS A 59 19.37 -8.02 9.03
CA HIS A 59 18.81 -8.54 7.78
C HIS A 59 17.70 -7.62 7.23
N GLN A 60 16.78 -7.16 8.07
CA GLN A 60 15.72 -6.24 7.66
C GLN A 60 16.30 -4.91 7.18
N ALA A 61 17.25 -4.36 7.93
CA ALA A 61 17.94 -3.12 7.55
C ALA A 61 18.66 -3.26 6.20
N ALA A 62 19.35 -4.39 5.97
CA ALA A 62 20.01 -4.67 4.70
C ALA A 62 19.01 -4.70 3.54
N LEU A 63 17.87 -5.37 3.69
CA LEU A 63 16.82 -5.39 2.66
C LEU A 63 16.31 -3.98 2.33
N LEU A 64 16.02 -3.17 3.36
CA LEU A 64 15.55 -1.79 3.17
C LEU A 64 16.59 -0.94 2.44
N ILE A 65 17.85 -1.00 2.87
CA ILE A 65 18.95 -0.23 2.27
C ILE A 65 19.15 -0.65 0.81
N GLN A 66 19.17 -1.95 0.53
CA GLN A 66 19.35 -2.46 -0.82
C GLN A 66 18.20 -2.08 -1.75
N ALA A 67 16.95 -2.19 -1.27
CA ALA A 67 15.77 -1.78 -2.05
C ALA A 67 15.81 -0.27 -2.35
N PHE A 68 16.13 0.55 -1.34
CA PHE A 68 16.29 1.99 -1.51
C PHE A 68 17.39 2.31 -2.54
N TRP A 69 18.54 1.65 -2.44
CA TRP A 69 19.67 1.84 -3.36
C TRP A 69 19.31 1.47 -4.81
N ARG A 70 18.66 0.32 -5.02
CA ARG A 70 18.18 -0.08 -6.35
C ARG A 70 17.26 0.99 -6.96
N GLY A 71 16.31 1.48 -6.16
CA GLY A 71 15.43 2.58 -6.58
C GLY A 71 16.17 3.90 -6.81
N TYR A 72 17.16 4.23 -5.98
CA TYR A 72 17.99 5.42 -6.15
C TYR A 72 18.77 5.37 -7.46
N LYS A 73 19.40 4.25 -7.80
CA LYS A 73 20.14 4.11 -9.06
C LYS A 73 19.27 4.43 -10.28
N ILE A 74 18.03 3.94 -10.31
CA ILE A 74 17.10 4.27 -11.40
C ILE A 74 16.74 5.75 -11.40
N ARG A 75 16.42 6.30 -10.22
CA ARG A 75 16.10 7.73 -10.08
C ARG A 75 17.27 8.65 -10.42
N ALA A 76 18.51 8.21 -10.22
CA ALA A 76 19.70 8.99 -10.52
C ALA A 76 20.03 9.04 -12.03
N ARG A 77 19.43 8.19 -12.86
CA ARG A 77 19.68 8.20 -14.30
C ARG A 77 19.24 9.53 -14.94
N PRO A 78 20.00 10.10 -15.89
CA PRO A 78 19.68 11.40 -16.49
C PRO A 78 18.32 11.42 -17.19
N ASP A 79 17.97 10.37 -17.92
CA ASP A 79 16.69 10.21 -18.61
C ASP A 79 15.50 10.26 -17.64
N VAL A 80 15.60 9.58 -16.50
CA VAL A 80 14.57 9.59 -15.46
C VAL A 80 14.48 10.95 -14.77
N GLN A 81 15.60 11.65 -14.56
CA GLN A 81 15.60 13.00 -14.02
C GLN A 81 14.98 14.02 -14.97
N GLU A 82 15.32 13.95 -16.26
CA GLU A 82 14.73 14.79 -17.30
C GLU A 82 13.21 14.60 -17.36
N LEU A 83 12.73 13.35 -17.37
CA LEU A 83 11.31 13.04 -17.33
C LEU A 83 10.63 13.64 -16.09
N ARG A 84 11.25 13.54 -14.91
CA ARG A 84 10.71 14.13 -13.66
C ARG A 84 10.61 15.65 -13.75
N GLN A 85 11.62 16.30 -14.31
CA GLN A 85 11.61 17.75 -14.52
C GLN A 85 10.53 18.15 -15.53
N TRP A 86 10.39 17.41 -16.63
CA TRP A 86 9.34 17.63 -17.61
C TRP A 86 7.94 17.49 -16.99
N GLN A 87 7.68 16.41 -16.23
CA GLN A 87 6.42 16.22 -15.52
C GLN A 87 6.15 17.32 -14.48
N LYS A 88 7.19 17.84 -13.81
CA LYS A 88 7.08 18.98 -12.90
C LYS A 88 6.64 20.24 -13.66
N LYS A 89 7.31 20.57 -14.76
CA LYS A 89 6.96 21.70 -15.63
C LYS A 89 5.53 21.59 -16.16
N LEU A 90 5.07 20.39 -16.53
CA LEU A 90 3.68 20.20 -16.96
C LEU A 90 2.66 20.51 -15.87
N ARG A 91 2.94 20.14 -14.61
CA ARG A 91 2.07 20.47 -13.47
C ARG A 91 2.06 21.97 -13.18
N GLU A 92 3.20 22.63 -13.33
CA GLU A 92 3.35 24.08 -13.12
C GLU A 92 2.70 24.90 -14.24
N ASN A 93 2.79 24.44 -15.49
CA ASN A 93 2.27 25.16 -16.66
C ASN A 93 0.75 24.99 -16.88
N GLY A 94 0.06 24.21 -16.03
CA GLY A 94 -1.37 24.38 -15.73
C GLY A 94 -2.41 24.17 -16.84
N ASP A 95 -2.04 23.88 -18.09
CA ASP A 95 -3.00 23.84 -19.21
C ASP A 95 -3.07 22.46 -19.91
N ILE A 96 -2.58 21.40 -19.25
CA ILE A 96 -2.61 20.03 -19.79
C ILE A 96 -4.06 19.58 -20.02
N GLY A 97 -4.97 19.88 -19.10
CA GLY A 97 -6.37 19.48 -19.22
C GLY A 97 -7.02 20.08 -20.46
N ARG A 98 -6.83 21.39 -20.65
CA ARG A 98 -7.35 22.14 -21.80
C ARG A 98 -6.70 21.73 -23.12
N THR A 99 -5.40 21.39 -23.10
CA THR A 99 -4.68 20.92 -24.29
C THR A 99 -5.14 19.52 -24.70
N VAL A 100 -5.33 18.63 -23.73
CA VAL A 100 -5.86 17.28 -23.96
C VAL A 100 -7.31 17.34 -24.45
N GLU A 101 -8.14 18.20 -23.86
CA GLU A 101 -9.52 18.44 -24.29
C GLU A 101 -9.59 18.94 -25.74
N LYS A 102 -8.80 19.97 -26.09
CA LYS A 102 -8.68 20.46 -27.47
C LYS A 102 -8.18 19.39 -28.45
N PHE A 103 -7.25 18.54 -28.02
CA PHE A 103 -6.74 17.44 -28.84
C PHE A 103 -7.84 16.42 -29.15
N TRP A 104 -8.62 16.00 -28.15
CA TRP A 104 -9.71 15.04 -28.33
C TRP A 104 -10.85 15.63 -29.18
N ALA A 105 -11.25 16.88 -28.95
CA ALA A 105 -12.24 17.56 -29.79
C ALA A 105 -11.80 17.61 -31.28
N ARG A 106 -10.50 17.77 -31.53
CA ARG A 106 -9.94 17.73 -32.89
C ARG A 106 -9.90 16.32 -33.49
N GLN A 107 -9.68 15.28 -32.69
CA GLN A 107 -9.74 13.91 -33.19
C GLN A 107 -11.18 13.47 -33.48
N GLU A 108 -12.12 13.79 -32.60
CA GLU A 108 -13.54 13.48 -32.79
C GLU A 108 -14.12 14.17 -34.03
N SER A 109 -13.80 15.45 -34.26
CA SER A 109 -14.23 16.15 -35.48
C SER A 109 -13.64 15.57 -36.76
N ARG A 110 -12.41 15.06 -36.75
CA ARG A 110 -11.81 14.37 -37.91
C ARG A 110 -12.51 13.05 -38.21
N VAL A 111 -12.83 12.26 -37.19
CA VAL A 111 -13.57 11.00 -37.34
C VAL A 111 -15.01 11.26 -37.78
N GLY A 112 -15.69 12.23 -37.18
CA GLY A 112 -17.04 12.64 -37.56
C GLY A 112 -17.12 13.15 -39.00
N SER A 113 -16.15 13.98 -39.42
CA SER A 113 -16.10 14.51 -40.78
C SER A 113 -15.75 13.45 -41.84
N ALA A 114 -14.91 12.46 -41.51
CA ALA A 114 -14.61 11.33 -42.38
C ALA A 114 -15.85 10.46 -42.66
N MET A 115 -16.81 10.37 -41.72
CA MET A 115 -18.08 9.67 -41.95
C MET A 115 -19.06 10.46 -42.83
N THR A 116 -18.96 11.80 -42.86
CA THR A 116 -19.83 12.66 -43.70
C THR A 116 -19.31 12.84 -45.13
N ALA A 117 -18.02 12.60 -45.38
CA ALA A 117 -17.38 12.80 -46.68
C ALA A 117 -17.45 11.59 -47.64
N LEU A 118 -18.30 10.60 -47.37
CA LEU A 118 -18.61 9.53 -48.33
C LEU A 118 -19.79 9.95 -49.22
N PRO A 119 -19.59 10.22 -50.54
CA PRO A 119 -20.70 10.33 -51.46
C PRO A 119 -21.18 8.91 -51.79
N GLY A 120 -22.24 8.48 -51.09
CA GLY A 120 -22.91 7.21 -51.33
C GLY A 120 -22.91 6.29 -50.12
N SER A 121 -23.78 6.58 -49.15
CA SER A 121 -24.28 5.53 -48.27
C SER A 121 -25.27 4.67 -49.07
N PRO A 122 -25.06 3.35 -49.22
CA PRO A 122 -26.17 2.46 -49.47
C PRO A 122 -27.17 2.62 -48.31
N GLN A 123 -28.47 2.64 -48.63
CA GLN A 123 -29.54 2.59 -47.63
C GLN A 123 -29.31 1.43 -46.64
N PRO A 124 -29.64 1.60 -45.35
CA PRO A 124 -29.55 0.52 -44.38
C PRO A 124 -30.59 -0.54 -44.74
N GLY A 125 -30.14 -1.68 -45.26
CA GLY A 125 -30.95 -2.89 -45.26
C GLY A 125 -31.05 -3.40 -43.82
N ASP A 126 -32.28 -3.68 -43.39
CA ASP A 126 -32.67 -4.20 -42.07
C ASP A 126 -31.77 -5.35 -41.57
N SER A 127 -30.69 -4.99 -40.89
CA SER A 127 -29.90 -5.94 -40.10
C SER A 127 -29.70 -5.35 -38.71
N ASP A 128 -30.55 -5.83 -37.81
CA ASP A 128 -30.61 -5.51 -36.39
C ASP A 128 -29.36 -6.00 -35.67
N VAL A 129 -28.27 -5.26 -35.79
CA VAL A 129 -27.06 -5.45 -34.98
C VAL A 129 -26.80 -4.16 -34.21
N SER A 130 -27.36 -4.10 -32.99
CA SER A 130 -27.06 -3.07 -32.01
C SER A 130 -25.69 -3.33 -31.37
N ILE A 131 -24.66 -2.56 -31.74
CA ILE A 131 -23.35 -2.60 -31.07
C ILE A 131 -23.37 -1.57 -29.95
N GLN A 132 -23.51 -2.05 -28.71
CA GLN A 132 -23.42 -1.22 -27.52
C GLN A 132 -21.94 -0.99 -27.16
N VAL A 133 -21.41 0.18 -27.46
CA VAL A 133 -20.05 0.57 -27.07
C VAL A 133 -20.11 1.16 -25.66
N VAL A 134 -19.66 0.38 -24.67
CA VAL A 134 -19.55 0.83 -23.28
C VAL A 134 -18.20 1.55 -23.09
N SER A 135 -18.24 2.80 -22.64
CA SER A 135 -17.05 3.60 -22.32
C SER A 135 -16.21 2.90 -21.24
N PRO A 136 -14.87 2.78 -21.40
CA PRO A 136 -14.03 2.21 -20.36
C PRO A 136 -13.95 3.21 -19.21
N THR A 137 -14.80 3.02 -18.21
CA THR A 137 -14.67 3.68 -16.93
C THR A 137 -13.35 3.20 -16.30
N PRO A 138 -12.51 4.09 -15.74
CA PRO A 138 -11.27 3.66 -15.11
C PRO A 138 -11.62 2.91 -13.82
N GLN A 139 -11.75 1.59 -13.88
CA GLN A 139 -11.83 0.75 -12.68
C GLN A 139 -10.44 0.64 -12.06
N SER A 140 -10.06 1.66 -11.30
CA SER A 140 -9.09 1.52 -10.24
C SER A 140 -9.80 1.78 -8.92
N THR A 141 -9.62 0.86 -7.97
CA THR A 141 -10.07 0.89 -6.57
C THR A 141 -11.38 0.15 -6.29
N VAL A 142 -11.35 -1.19 -6.24
CA VAL A 142 -11.86 -1.96 -5.08
C VAL A 142 -11.03 -3.23 -4.93
N VAL A 143 -10.42 -3.39 -3.76
CA VAL A 143 -9.69 -4.57 -3.29
C VAL A 143 -10.66 -5.74 -3.16
N HIS A 144 -10.47 -6.80 -3.95
CA HIS A 144 -11.20 -8.06 -3.75
C HIS A 144 -10.52 -8.87 -2.64
N THR A 145 -11.14 -8.87 -1.45
CA THR A 145 -11.00 -9.94 -0.46
C THR A 145 -12.06 -11.00 -0.76
N PRO A 146 -11.71 -12.27 -1.03
CA PRO A 146 -12.71 -13.32 -1.12
C PRO A 146 -13.04 -13.85 0.28
N THR A 147 -14.27 -13.59 0.73
CA THR A 147 -14.92 -14.29 1.84
C THR A 147 -15.37 -15.68 1.37
N PRO A 148 -15.00 -16.79 2.02
CA PRO A 148 -15.48 -18.12 1.64
C PRO A 148 -16.93 -18.31 2.12
N GLN A 149 -17.87 -18.51 1.20
CA GLN A 149 -19.19 -19.05 1.53
C GLN A 149 -19.15 -20.58 1.53
N MET A 150 -19.66 -21.16 2.61
CA MET A 150 -19.85 -22.59 2.82
C MET A 150 -21.12 -23.06 2.11
N THR A 151 -21.03 -24.18 1.39
CA THR A 151 -22.19 -25.03 1.04
C THR A 151 -21.77 -26.49 1.23
N PRO A 152 -22.60 -27.34 1.88
CA PRO A 152 -22.17 -28.64 2.37
C PRO A 152 -22.38 -29.74 1.33
N GLY A 153 -21.38 -30.60 1.14
CA GLY A 153 -21.50 -31.79 0.31
C GLY A 153 -20.41 -32.80 0.59
N GLY A 154 -20.81 -33.97 1.11
CA GLY A 154 -20.15 -35.27 0.94
C GLY A 154 -18.73 -35.42 1.48
N VAL A 155 -18.62 -35.90 2.72
CA VAL A 155 -17.34 -36.33 3.31
C VAL A 155 -17.14 -37.83 3.00
N GLU A 156 -16.36 -38.15 1.98
CA GLU A 156 -15.75 -39.49 1.82
C GLU A 156 -14.23 -39.34 1.89
N TRP A 157 -13.65 -39.81 2.99
CA TRP A 157 -12.21 -39.84 3.21
C TRP A 157 -11.61 -41.04 2.47
N LEU A 158 -10.78 -40.78 1.45
CA LEU A 158 -9.86 -41.77 0.91
C LEU A 158 -8.46 -41.52 1.51
N THR A 159 -7.97 -42.49 2.26
CA THR A 159 -6.62 -42.54 2.82
C THR A 159 -5.59 -42.91 1.74
N PRO A 160 -4.39 -42.31 1.72
CA PRO A 160 -3.31 -42.79 0.87
C PRO A 160 -2.44 -43.81 1.61
N SER A 161 -2.26 -44.97 0.99
CA SER A 161 -1.30 -46.01 1.36
C SER A 161 0.14 -45.54 1.13
N LEU A 162 1.01 -45.72 2.13
CA LEU A 162 2.45 -45.52 2.00
C LEU A 162 3.07 -46.79 1.40
N HIS A 163 3.52 -46.69 0.15
CA HIS A 163 4.45 -47.66 -0.42
C HIS A 163 5.85 -47.43 0.17
N SER A 164 6.37 -48.47 0.82
CA SER A 164 7.78 -48.58 1.22
C SER A 164 8.50 -49.39 0.14
N THR A 165 9.58 -48.83 -0.40
CA THR A 165 10.54 -49.53 -1.27
C THR A 165 11.91 -49.52 -0.61
N ASN A 166 12.40 -50.75 -0.37
CA ASN A 166 13.74 -51.24 0.00
C ASN A 166 14.40 -50.72 1.28
#